data_AF-A0A3D2S5B4-F1
#
_entry.id   AF-A0A3D2S5B4-F1
#
_cell.length_a   1.000
_cell.length_b   1.000
_cell.length_c   1.000
_cell.angle_alpha   90.00
_cell.angle_beta   90.00
_cell.angle_gamma   90.00
#
_symmetry.space_group_name_H-M   'P 1'
#
loop_
_entity.id
_entity.type
_entity.pdbx_description
1 polymer ?
#
loop_
_entity_poly.entity_id
_entity_poly.type
_entity_poly.pdbx_seq_one_letter_code
_entity_poly.pdbx_strand_id
1 'polypeptide(L)'
;MKNYYTRIGIVIVIVVAAAVLLLNWFSDTSYSWYESYDSKSTQPFGTAVTRELLEAYNDEAECRQVRKPITTALTSDSNYNYIFIGSYPYYAPATIDSLLLHISKGNTGFIAAAAFPDFLQQRLYQPSLESDDYRDYNDERYPLTSIASPTVKVVFEDLPQNAAFAFHHRIQDTIIDYPWMHFSQIFGKERTPAIRAVDENGNAVMLEFTIGAGKLYLFSMPMLLTNIQVCQEDNRLFVNRILELLPPGDIIWDDYSRSYKKGGPAAEYTETEGPLRYILSMPALRNAWYTLLVGLG
;
A
#
# COMPACT_ATOMS: atom_id res chain seq x y z
N MET A 1 -44.98 19.09 -49.60
CA MET A 1 -44.34 17.87 -49.04
C MET A 1 -42.91 18.09 -48.54
N LYS A 2 -42.04 18.82 -49.25
CA LYS A 2 -40.64 19.08 -48.83
C LYS A 2 -40.48 19.70 -47.43
N ASN A 3 -41.33 20.66 -47.07
CA ASN A 3 -41.28 21.34 -45.76
C ASN A 3 -41.68 20.47 -44.55
N TYR A 4 -42.39 19.35 -44.78
CA TYR A 4 -42.82 18.45 -43.72
C TYR A 4 -41.66 17.60 -43.20
N TYR A 5 -40.88 17.01 -44.12
CA TYR A 5 -39.69 16.24 -43.79
C TYR A 5 -38.59 17.09 -43.15
N THR A 6 -38.44 18.36 -43.57
CA THR A 6 -37.50 19.30 -42.94
C THR A 6 -37.87 19.60 -41.49
N ARG A 7 -39.16 19.77 -41.17
CA ARG A 7 -39.62 20.01 -39.80
C ARG A 7 -39.44 18.79 -38.90
N ILE A 8 -39.70 17.59 -39.42
CA ILE A 8 -39.45 16.33 -38.69
C ILE A 8 -37.96 16.15 -38.41
N GLY A 9 -37.10 16.42 -39.39
CA GLY A 9 -35.65 16.34 -39.21
C GLY A 9 -35.13 17.26 -38.10
N ILE A 10 -35.63 18.50 -38.04
CA ILE A 10 -35.25 19.46 -36.99
C ILE A 10 -35.70 18.98 -35.60
N VAL A 11 -36.94 18.45 -35.48
CA VAL A 11 -37.44 17.93 -34.21
C VAL A 11 -36.61 16.74 -33.73
N ILE A 12 -36.22 15.82 -34.63
CA ILE A 12 -35.36 14.68 -34.29
C ILE A 12 -33.99 15.17 -33.78
N VAL A 13 -33.38 16.14 -34.45
CA VAL A 13 -32.08 16.69 -34.01
C VAL A 13 -32.19 17.33 -32.62
N ILE A 14 -33.26 18.09 -32.35
CA ILE A 14 -33.48 18.71 -31.03
C ILE A 14 -33.70 17.63 -29.96
N VAL A 15 -34.46 16.57 -30.25
CA VAL A 15 -34.69 15.48 -29.30
C VAL A 15 -33.40 14.72 -29.01
N VAL A 16 -32.58 14.44 -30.03
CA VAL A 16 -31.27 13.79 -29.85
C VAL A 16 -30.33 14.69 -29.06
N ALA A 17 -30.27 15.99 -29.36
CA ALA A 17 -29.45 16.93 -28.60
C ALA A 17 -29.90 17.02 -27.14
N ALA A 18 -31.21 17.09 -26.88
CA ALA A 18 -31.77 17.10 -25.54
C ALA A 18 -31.48 15.79 -24.79
N ALA A 19 -31.57 14.64 -25.47
CA ALA A 19 -31.23 13.34 -24.89
C ALA A 19 -29.74 13.25 -24.53
N VAL A 20 -28.84 13.74 -25.40
CA VAL A 20 -27.39 13.79 -25.11
C VAL A 20 -27.10 14.72 -23.93
N LEU A 21 -27.73 15.89 -23.87
CA LEU A 21 -27.58 16.81 -22.75
C LEU A 21 -28.14 16.23 -21.44
N LEU A 22 -29.27 15.52 -21.50
CA LEU A 22 -29.83 14.81 -20.34
C LEU A 22 -28.91 13.69 -19.87
N LEU A 23 -28.38 12.87 -20.79
CA LEU A 23 -27.43 11.81 -20.45
C LEU A 23 -26.16 12.38 -19.80
N ASN A 24 -25.67 13.52 -20.29
CA ASN A 24 -24.49 14.18 -19.74
C ASN A 24 -24.77 14.86 -18.38
N TRP A 25 -25.98 15.36 -18.16
CA TRP A 25 -26.40 15.93 -16.88
C TRP A 25 -26.61 14.83 -15.82
N PHE A 26 -27.07 13.64 -16.22
CA PHE A 26 -27.16 12.49 -15.31
C PHE A 26 -25.84 11.73 -15.14
N SER A 27 -24.85 11.95 -16.00
CA SER A 27 -23.49 11.46 -15.78
C SER A 27 -22.72 12.41 -14.87
N ASP A 28 -23.20 12.61 -13.65
CA ASP A 28 -22.35 13.08 -12.56
C ASP A 28 -21.37 11.94 -12.24
N THR A 29 -20.28 11.84 -13.00
CA THR A 29 -19.14 11.01 -12.60
C THR A 29 -18.43 11.75 -11.46
N SER A 30 -19.03 11.75 -10.28
CA SER A 30 -18.38 12.26 -9.08
C SER A 30 -17.17 11.37 -8.79
N TYR A 31 -15.98 11.82 -9.17
CA TYR A 31 -14.75 11.11 -8.85
C TYR A 31 -14.50 11.16 -7.34
N SER A 32 -14.23 10.00 -6.75
CA SER A 32 -13.79 9.92 -5.36
C SER A 32 -12.27 10.13 -5.32
N TRP A 33 -11.84 11.18 -4.64
CA TRP A 33 -10.43 11.48 -4.36
C TRP A 33 -9.96 10.89 -3.04
N TYR A 34 -10.65 9.86 -2.56
CA TYR A 34 -10.21 9.11 -1.38
C TYR A 34 -9.07 8.16 -1.77
N GLU A 35 -7.98 8.22 -1.00
CA GLU A 35 -6.78 7.37 -1.15
C GLU A 35 -7.06 5.91 -0.76
N SER A 36 -7.93 5.26 -1.54
CA SER A 36 -8.35 3.88 -1.30
C SER A 36 -7.27 2.85 -1.59
N TYR A 37 -6.40 3.16 -2.56
CA TYR A 37 -5.43 2.24 -3.16
C TYR A 37 -6.04 0.93 -3.64
N ASP A 38 -7.35 0.87 -3.87
CA ASP A 38 -8.04 -0.37 -4.21
C ASP A 38 -7.66 -0.86 -5.61
N SER A 39 -7.17 -2.10 -5.69
CA SER A 39 -6.70 -2.78 -6.91
C SER A 39 -7.82 -3.03 -7.93
N LYS A 40 -9.08 -2.83 -7.53
CA LYS A 40 -10.27 -2.92 -8.40
C LYS A 40 -10.91 -1.60 -8.70
N SER A 41 -10.47 -0.55 -8.02
CA SER A 41 -11.04 0.78 -8.18
C SER A 41 -10.41 1.46 -9.39
N THR A 42 -11.28 1.92 -10.29
CA THR A 42 -10.91 2.78 -11.42
C THR A 42 -10.87 4.26 -11.03
N GLN A 43 -11.08 4.58 -9.73
CA GLN A 43 -10.98 5.95 -9.22
C GLN A 43 -9.54 6.47 -9.29
N PRO A 44 -9.31 7.80 -9.26
CA PRO A 44 -7.98 8.40 -9.40
C PRO A 44 -6.90 7.78 -8.50
N PHE A 45 -7.22 7.58 -7.22
CA PHE A 45 -6.30 7.01 -6.23
C PHE A 45 -6.50 5.50 -5.97
N GLY A 46 -7.12 4.78 -6.91
CA GLY A 46 -7.08 3.31 -6.97
C GLY A 46 -5.77 2.80 -7.59
N THR A 47 -5.56 1.49 -7.61
CA THR A 47 -4.31 0.85 -8.13
C THR A 47 -4.58 -0.18 -9.24
N ALA A 48 -5.77 -0.14 -9.85
CA ALA A 48 -6.18 -1.09 -10.88
C ALA A 48 -5.23 -1.11 -12.09
N VAL A 49 -4.77 0.05 -12.56
CA VAL A 49 -3.85 0.15 -13.70
C VAL A 49 -2.50 -0.49 -13.36
N THR A 50 -1.97 -0.23 -12.17
CA THR A 50 -0.71 -0.84 -11.70
C THR A 50 -0.82 -2.36 -11.60
N ARG A 51 -1.95 -2.87 -11.08
CA ARG A 51 -2.20 -4.31 -11.04
C ARG A 51 -2.23 -4.92 -12.44
N GLU A 52 -2.92 -4.28 -13.38
CA GLU A 52 -3.01 -4.75 -14.77
C GLU A 52 -1.64 -4.75 -15.47
N LEU A 53 -0.82 -3.70 -15.27
CA LEU A 53 0.55 -3.67 -15.80
C LEU A 53 1.41 -4.80 -15.24
N LEU A 54 1.24 -5.11 -13.95
CA LEU A 54 1.99 -6.14 -13.27
C LEU A 54 1.57 -7.55 -13.69
N GLU A 55 0.27 -7.75 -13.94
CA GLU A 55 -0.28 -8.96 -14.56
C GLU A 55 0.25 -9.14 -15.99
N ALA A 56 0.26 -8.07 -16.79
CA ALA A 56 0.74 -8.11 -18.18
C ALA A 56 2.26 -8.27 -18.31
N TYR A 57 3.04 -7.81 -17.32
CA TYR A 57 4.50 -7.98 -17.33
C TYR A 57 4.92 -9.44 -17.09
N ASN A 58 4.06 -10.21 -16.43
CA ASN A 58 4.36 -11.55 -15.98
C ASN A 58 3.46 -12.56 -16.73
N ASP A 59 3.61 -12.60 -18.06
CA ASP A 59 2.78 -13.35 -19.02
C ASP A 59 2.61 -14.86 -18.68
N GLU A 60 3.47 -15.44 -17.83
CA GLU A 60 3.42 -16.84 -17.39
C GLU A 60 2.90 -17.06 -15.95
N ALA A 61 2.62 -16.00 -15.19
CA ALA A 61 2.30 -16.11 -13.76
C ALA A 61 0.81 -15.93 -13.43
N GLU A 62 0.33 -16.70 -12.46
CA GLU A 62 -1.00 -16.48 -11.90
C GLU A 62 -0.97 -15.34 -10.88
N CYS A 63 -1.71 -14.26 -11.15
CA CYS A 63 -1.98 -13.23 -10.15
C CYS A 63 -3.10 -13.68 -9.21
N ARG A 64 -2.73 -14.00 -7.95
CA ARG A 64 -3.65 -14.43 -6.90
C ARG A 64 -3.96 -13.26 -5.96
N GLN A 65 -5.19 -12.76 -6.06
CA GLN A 65 -5.71 -11.77 -5.13
C GLN A 65 -6.04 -12.42 -3.78
N VAL A 66 -5.44 -11.92 -2.70
CA VAL A 66 -5.67 -12.44 -1.35
C VAL A 66 -6.72 -11.58 -0.63
N ARG A 67 -7.83 -12.22 -0.25
CA ARG A 67 -8.91 -11.60 0.57
C ARG A 67 -9.05 -12.22 1.97
N LYS A 68 -8.11 -13.08 2.35
CA LYS A 68 -8.01 -13.75 3.64
C LYS A 68 -6.66 -13.38 4.28
N PRO A 69 -6.38 -13.72 5.55
CA PRO A 69 -5.05 -13.49 6.11
C PRO A 69 -3.97 -14.06 5.20
N ILE A 70 -2.95 -13.25 4.89
CA ILE A 70 -1.86 -13.61 3.99
C ILE A 70 -1.19 -14.93 4.39
N THR A 71 -1.09 -15.23 5.69
CA THR A 71 -0.55 -16.50 6.22
C THR A 71 -1.23 -17.75 5.64
N THR A 72 -2.47 -17.64 5.18
CA THR A 72 -3.19 -18.74 4.51
C THR A 72 -2.87 -18.86 3.02
N ALA A 73 -2.41 -17.78 2.39
CA ALA A 73 -2.02 -17.72 1.00
C ALA A 73 -0.53 -18.02 0.77
N LEU A 74 0.31 -17.86 1.81
CA LEU A 74 1.71 -18.27 1.79
C LEU A 74 1.81 -19.81 1.95
N THR A 75 1.53 -20.55 0.89
CA THR A 75 1.74 -22.00 0.85
C THR A 75 3.15 -22.32 0.37
N SER A 76 3.80 -23.32 0.99
CA SER A 76 5.16 -23.74 0.65
C SER A 76 5.18 -24.41 -0.72
N ASP A 77 5.88 -23.79 -1.69
CA ASP A 77 6.77 -24.43 -2.70
C ASP A 77 6.87 -23.65 -4.03
N SER A 78 6.16 -22.54 -4.21
CA SER A 78 6.27 -21.69 -5.41
C SER A 78 7.09 -20.42 -5.17
N ASN A 79 7.95 -20.03 -6.12
CA ASN A 79 8.55 -18.70 -6.19
C ASN A 79 7.44 -17.67 -6.44
N TYR A 80 7.18 -16.80 -5.48
CA TYR A 80 6.14 -15.78 -5.60
C TYR A 80 6.67 -14.38 -5.27
N ASN A 81 5.99 -13.38 -5.82
CA ASN A 81 6.13 -11.96 -5.53
C ASN A 81 4.97 -11.50 -4.66
N TYR A 82 5.25 -11.15 -3.40
CA TYR A 82 4.26 -10.54 -2.52
C TYR A 82 4.18 -9.04 -2.77
N ILE A 83 2.97 -8.50 -2.94
CA ILE A 83 2.75 -7.10 -3.25
C ILE A 83 1.68 -6.50 -2.35
N PHE A 84 2.04 -5.41 -1.68
CA PHE A 84 1.13 -4.55 -0.93
C PHE A 84 1.27 -3.11 -1.40
N ILE A 85 0.14 -2.44 -1.63
CA ILE A 85 0.08 -0.99 -1.91
C ILE A 85 -1.06 -0.38 -1.09
N GLY A 86 -0.76 0.57 -0.21
CA GLY A 86 -1.78 1.27 0.57
C GLY A 86 -1.19 2.24 1.59
N SER A 87 -2.01 3.02 2.29
CA SER A 87 -1.50 3.98 3.30
C SER A 87 -0.72 3.30 4.42
N TYR A 88 -1.26 2.20 4.95
CA TYR A 88 -0.69 1.45 6.06
C TYR A 88 -1.10 -0.02 5.98
N PRO A 89 -0.17 -0.98 6.06
CA PRO A 89 -0.53 -2.38 6.14
C PRO A 89 -0.86 -2.79 7.57
N TYR A 90 -2.10 -3.21 7.80
CA TYR A 90 -2.56 -3.71 9.10
C TYR A 90 -2.13 -5.18 9.31
N TYR A 91 -0.83 -5.39 9.46
CA TYR A 91 -0.25 -6.70 9.71
C TYR A 91 -0.27 -7.09 11.19
N ALA A 92 -0.54 -8.35 11.43
CA ALA A 92 -0.17 -9.03 12.66
C ALA A 92 1.34 -9.29 12.73
N PRO A 93 2.01 -9.17 13.88
CA PRO A 93 3.32 -9.79 14.13
C PRO A 93 3.50 -11.21 13.58
N ALA A 94 2.53 -12.12 13.76
CA ALA A 94 2.63 -13.47 13.18
C ALA A 94 2.58 -13.48 11.64
N THR A 95 1.86 -12.52 11.05
CA THR A 95 1.84 -12.28 9.60
C THR A 95 3.19 -11.78 9.11
N ILE A 96 3.81 -10.84 9.83
CA ILE A 96 5.14 -10.33 9.51
C ILE A 96 6.16 -11.46 9.58
N ASP A 97 6.19 -12.22 10.68
CA ASP A 97 7.14 -13.32 10.84
C ASP A 97 6.98 -14.38 9.73
N SER A 98 5.73 -14.70 9.36
CA SER A 98 5.44 -15.60 8.24
C SER A 98 5.91 -15.02 6.90
N LEU A 99 5.63 -13.75 6.62
CA LEU A 99 6.04 -13.08 5.39
C LEU A 99 7.57 -13.08 5.27
N LEU A 100 8.28 -12.66 6.31
CA LEU A 100 9.74 -12.62 6.33
C LEU A 100 10.35 -14.03 6.20
N LEU A 101 9.75 -15.05 6.83
CA LEU A 101 10.17 -16.44 6.67
C LEU A 101 10.06 -16.91 5.22
N HIS A 102 8.99 -16.57 4.51
CA HIS A 102 8.86 -16.99 3.12
C HIS A 102 9.77 -16.20 2.18
N ILE A 103 9.96 -14.89 2.40
CA ILE A 103 10.96 -14.11 1.67
C ILE A 103 12.35 -14.74 1.88
N SER A 104 12.66 -15.18 3.10
CA SER A 104 13.95 -15.84 3.42
C SER A 104 14.26 -17.08 2.56
N LYS A 105 13.24 -17.73 2.01
CA LYS A 105 13.37 -18.92 1.15
C LYS A 105 13.65 -18.59 -0.32
N GLY A 106 13.76 -17.31 -0.70
CA GLY A 106 14.02 -16.88 -2.08
C GLY A 106 12.87 -16.10 -2.74
N ASN A 107 11.76 -15.87 -2.03
CA ASN A 107 10.65 -15.07 -2.53
C ASN A 107 10.94 -13.57 -2.45
N THR A 108 10.22 -12.78 -3.23
CA THR A 108 10.35 -11.32 -3.23
C THR A 108 9.12 -10.67 -2.60
N GLY A 109 9.33 -9.68 -1.73
CA GLY A 109 8.26 -8.84 -1.19
C GLY A 109 8.42 -7.39 -1.66
N PHE A 110 7.32 -6.75 -2.02
CA PHE A 110 7.23 -5.33 -2.33
C PHE A 110 6.09 -4.70 -1.53
N ILE A 111 6.43 -3.76 -0.64
CA ILE A 111 5.46 -3.07 0.22
C ILE A 111 5.59 -1.57 -0.04
N ALA A 112 4.62 -1.01 -0.76
CA ALA A 112 4.45 0.41 -0.92
C ALA A 112 3.47 0.95 0.13
N ALA A 113 3.97 1.73 1.09
CA ALA A 113 3.14 2.32 2.12
C ALA A 113 3.62 3.67 2.64
N ALA A 114 2.65 4.54 2.96
CA ALA A 114 2.93 5.85 3.55
C ALA A 114 3.38 5.72 5.02
N ALA A 115 3.08 4.60 5.67
CA ALA A 115 3.60 4.25 6.99
C ALA A 115 3.73 2.72 7.12
N PHE A 116 4.67 2.26 7.95
CA PHE A 116 4.94 0.83 8.18
C PHE A 116 4.64 0.43 9.63
N PRO A 117 4.23 -0.82 9.92
CA PRO A 117 4.00 -1.29 11.28
C PRO A 117 5.27 -1.33 12.12
N ASP A 118 5.19 -0.89 13.38
CA ASP A 118 6.31 -0.91 14.34
C ASP A 118 7.00 -2.28 14.39
N PHE A 119 6.23 -3.37 14.38
CA PHE A 119 6.80 -4.72 14.46
C PHE A 119 7.59 -5.09 13.20
N LEU A 120 7.13 -4.67 12.02
CA LEU A 120 7.88 -4.87 10.77
C LEU A 120 9.20 -4.10 10.85
N GLN A 121 9.13 -2.87 11.31
CA GLN A 121 10.31 -2.03 11.52
C GLN A 121 11.27 -2.66 12.54
N GLN A 122 10.79 -3.14 13.69
CA GLN A 122 11.62 -3.81 14.69
C GLN A 122 12.33 -5.05 14.14
N ARG A 123 11.65 -5.83 13.29
CA ARG A 123 12.24 -7.01 12.63
C ARG A 123 13.31 -6.67 11.59
N LEU A 124 13.21 -5.50 10.96
CA LEU A 124 14.12 -5.08 9.90
C LEU A 124 15.30 -4.23 10.40
N TYR A 125 15.03 -3.26 11.26
CA TYR A 125 15.99 -2.26 11.72
C TYR A 125 16.58 -2.58 13.09
N GLN A 126 15.84 -3.30 13.95
CA GLN A 126 16.13 -3.43 15.39
C GLN A 126 16.62 -2.10 15.99
N PRO A 127 15.75 -1.08 16.12
CA PRO A 127 16.15 0.17 16.73
C PRO A 127 16.70 -0.15 18.12
N SER A 128 17.92 0.31 18.42
CA SER A 128 18.56 0.05 19.71
C SER A 128 17.65 0.56 20.81
N LEU A 129 17.04 -0.36 21.56
CA LEU A 129 16.26 -0.10 22.77
C LEU A 129 17.24 0.23 23.92
N GLU A 130 18.05 1.27 23.77
CA GLU A 130 18.98 1.70 24.83
C GLU A 130 18.32 2.65 25.84
N SER A 131 17.03 2.99 25.70
CA SER A 131 16.31 3.76 26.71
C SER A 131 14.90 3.22 26.98
N ASP A 132 14.69 2.79 28.22
CA ASP A 132 13.39 2.51 28.86
C ASP A 132 12.54 3.77 29.07
N ASP A 133 12.88 4.87 28.38
CA ASP A 133 12.23 6.16 28.61
C ASP A 133 11.09 6.41 27.62
N TYR A 134 10.06 7.04 28.18
CA TYR A 134 8.76 7.38 27.65
C TYR A 134 8.63 7.48 26.11
N ARG A 135 7.56 6.90 25.54
CA ARG A 135 7.19 7.03 24.11
C ARG A 135 6.81 8.48 23.80
N ASP A 136 7.78 9.32 23.45
CA ASP A 136 7.49 10.62 22.82
C ASP A 136 6.96 10.38 21.40
N TYR A 137 5.95 11.14 20.99
CA TYR A 137 5.38 11.05 19.64
C TYR A 137 6.23 11.80 18.61
N ASN A 138 7.11 12.71 19.08
CA ASN A 138 8.09 13.44 18.26
C ASN A 138 9.43 12.73 18.16
N ASP A 139 9.46 11.44 18.47
CA ASP A 139 10.69 10.69 18.56
C ASP A 139 11.30 10.41 17.18
N GLU A 140 12.58 10.76 17.05
CA GLU A 140 13.43 10.53 15.88
C GLU A 140 13.55 9.03 15.51
N ARG A 141 12.99 8.12 16.32
CA ARG A 141 12.85 6.68 16.09
C ARG A 141 11.94 6.29 14.91
N TYR A 142 11.07 7.17 14.40
CA TYR A 142 10.26 6.84 13.22
C TYR A 142 11.07 7.03 11.93
N PRO A 143 11.26 5.97 11.13
CA PRO A 143 12.14 6.01 9.97
C PRO A 143 11.53 6.79 8.81
N LEU A 144 10.29 7.27 8.91
CA LEU A 144 9.62 8.03 7.86
C LEU A 144 9.25 9.44 8.34
N THR A 145 9.56 10.43 7.52
CA THR A 145 9.06 11.80 7.62
C THR A 145 8.53 12.26 6.26
N SER A 146 7.97 13.47 6.17
CA SER A 146 7.36 13.99 4.94
C SER A 146 7.84 15.39 4.59
N ILE A 147 7.92 15.67 3.29
CA ILE A 147 8.05 17.04 2.76
C ILE A 147 6.76 17.37 2.02
N ALA A 148 6.07 18.43 2.46
CA ALA A 148 4.90 18.94 1.76
C ALA A 148 5.33 19.69 0.50
N SER A 149 4.87 19.22 -0.66
CA SER A 149 5.14 19.85 -1.95
C SER A 149 4.05 19.47 -2.96
N PRO A 150 3.71 20.32 -3.94
CA PRO A 150 2.79 19.96 -5.01
C PRO A 150 3.36 18.88 -5.95
N THR A 151 4.69 18.73 -5.95
CA THR A 151 5.42 17.85 -6.86
C THR A 151 6.51 17.07 -6.14
N VAL A 152 6.88 15.92 -6.69
CA VAL A 152 8.07 15.19 -6.27
C VAL A 152 8.73 14.58 -7.49
N LYS A 153 10.07 14.58 -7.52
CA LYS A 153 10.84 13.80 -8.47
C LYS A 153 11.50 12.64 -7.75
N VAL A 154 11.43 11.47 -8.37
CA VAL A 154 12.05 10.24 -7.87
C VAL A 154 13.04 9.72 -8.90
N VAL A 155 14.24 9.34 -8.46
CA VAL A 155 15.25 8.73 -9.31
C VAL A 155 15.72 7.42 -8.69
N PHE A 156 15.91 6.40 -9.53
CA PHE A 156 16.52 5.14 -9.11
C PHE A 156 18.04 5.32 -9.04
N GLU A 157 18.67 4.71 -8.05
CA GLU A 157 20.13 4.85 -7.81
C GLU A 157 21.00 4.35 -8.98
N ASP A 158 20.48 3.43 -9.80
CA ASP A 158 21.19 2.91 -10.98
C ASP A 158 21.00 3.78 -12.23
N LEU A 159 20.28 4.90 -12.12
CA LEU A 159 20.03 5.85 -13.20
C LEU A 159 20.71 7.21 -12.94
N PRO A 160 21.09 7.94 -14.00
CA PRO A 160 21.63 9.29 -13.83
C PRO A 160 20.53 10.24 -13.32
N GLN A 161 20.91 11.27 -12.56
CA GLN A 161 19.97 12.18 -11.91
C GLN A 161 19.01 12.90 -12.88
N ASN A 162 19.41 13.12 -14.13
CA ASN A 162 18.57 13.72 -15.17
C ASN A 162 17.49 12.77 -15.73
N ALA A 163 17.47 11.50 -15.33
CA ALA A 163 16.43 10.53 -15.64
C ALA A 163 15.38 10.41 -14.52
N ALA A 164 15.25 11.43 -13.66
CA ALA A 164 14.25 11.46 -12.61
C ALA A 164 12.82 11.51 -13.16
N PHE A 165 11.92 10.74 -12.55
CA PHE A 165 10.49 10.70 -12.84
C PHE A 165 9.77 11.77 -12.03
N ALA A 166 9.03 12.65 -12.69
CA ALA A 166 8.35 13.77 -12.05
C ALA A 166 6.87 13.49 -11.84
N PHE A 167 6.39 13.67 -10.62
CA PHE A 167 5.01 13.44 -10.21
C PHE A 167 4.38 14.71 -9.68
N HIS A 168 3.07 14.82 -9.88
CA HIS A 168 2.26 15.93 -9.39
C HIS A 168 1.12 15.38 -8.55
N HIS A 169 0.89 15.90 -7.35
CA HIS A 169 -0.34 15.60 -6.64
C HIS A 169 -1.47 16.47 -7.18
N ARG A 170 -2.45 15.82 -7.80
CA ARG A 170 -3.57 16.48 -8.49
C ARG A 170 -4.90 16.03 -7.90
N ILE A 171 -5.76 16.99 -7.63
CA ILE A 171 -7.18 16.80 -7.34
C ILE A 171 -7.97 17.59 -8.38
N GLN A 172 -8.72 16.88 -9.21
CA GLN A 172 -9.41 17.43 -10.40
C GLN A 172 -8.41 18.17 -11.30
N ASP A 173 -8.60 19.48 -11.49
CA ASP A 173 -7.73 20.34 -12.30
C ASP A 173 -6.73 21.14 -11.44
N THR A 174 -6.65 20.86 -10.13
CA THR A 174 -5.80 21.60 -9.19
C THR A 174 -4.60 20.76 -8.77
N ILE A 175 -3.42 21.38 -8.76
CA ILE A 175 -2.21 20.82 -8.15
C ILE A 175 -2.10 21.41 -6.75
N ILE A 176 -2.03 20.55 -5.74
CA ILE A 176 -1.97 20.96 -4.32
C ILE A 176 -0.87 20.21 -3.59
N ASP A 177 -0.40 20.80 -2.49
CA ASP A 177 0.62 20.19 -1.64
C ASP A 177 0.20 18.79 -1.16
N TYR A 178 1.16 17.88 -1.16
CA TYR A 178 1.03 16.53 -0.62
C TYR A 178 2.24 16.20 0.27
N PRO A 179 2.04 15.53 1.40
CA PRO A 179 3.13 15.12 2.28
C PRO A 179 3.88 13.92 1.67
N TRP A 180 4.90 14.18 0.86
CA TRP A 180 5.70 13.14 0.23
C TRP A 180 6.61 12.48 1.28
N MET A 181 6.31 11.20 1.57
CA MET A 181 7.01 10.43 2.60
C MET A 181 8.38 9.96 2.11
N HIS A 182 9.41 10.10 2.94
CA HIS A 182 10.75 9.59 2.69
C HIS A 182 11.36 9.04 3.98
N PHE A 183 12.42 8.24 3.85
CA PHE A 183 13.11 7.67 4.98
C PHE A 183 14.08 8.68 5.63
N SER A 184 13.81 9.06 6.88
CA SER A 184 14.57 10.06 7.66
C SER A 184 15.88 9.51 8.21
N GLN A 185 15.91 8.21 8.50
CA GLN A 185 17.04 7.52 9.12
C GLN A 185 17.18 6.11 8.56
N ILE A 186 18.35 5.81 7.98
CA ILE A 186 18.71 4.48 7.53
C ILE A 186 19.70 3.90 8.55
N PHE A 187 19.19 3.49 9.71
CA PHE A 187 20.03 2.89 10.75
C PHE A 187 19.53 1.51 11.14
N GLY A 188 20.40 0.53 10.99
CA GLY A 188 20.31 -0.76 11.65
C GLY A 188 21.73 -1.26 11.92
N LYS A 189 22.03 -1.67 13.15
CA LYS A 189 23.33 -2.27 13.49
C LYS A 189 23.51 -3.66 12.85
N GLU A 190 22.41 -4.35 12.51
CA GLU A 190 22.44 -5.73 11.98
C GLU A 190 22.09 -5.86 10.49
N ARG A 191 21.23 -4.99 9.95
CA ARG A 191 20.81 -5.02 8.54
C ARG A 191 20.75 -3.62 7.97
N THR A 192 21.79 -3.26 7.20
CA THR A 192 21.79 -2.03 6.40
C THR A 192 21.08 -2.31 5.08
N PRO A 193 19.93 -1.67 4.79
CA PRO A 193 19.29 -1.81 3.49
C PRO A 193 20.10 -1.08 2.41
N ALA A 194 20.01 -1.55 1.18
CA ALA A 194 20.46 -0.80 0.02
C ALA A 194 19.38 0.24 -0.36
N ILE A 195 19.80 1.45 -0.72
CA ILE A 195 18.90 2.45 -1.29
C ILE A 195 18.68 2.09 -2.76
N ARG A 196 17.42 2.06 -3.21
CA ARG A 196 17.07 1.79 -4.60
C ARG A 196 16.53 3.00 -5.34
N ALA A 197 15.94 3.94 -4.62
CA ALA A 197 15.48 5.21 -5.16
C ALA A 197 15.51 6.31 -4.10
N VAL A 198 15.74 7.53 -4.57
CA VAL A 198 15.76 8.76 -3.77
C VAL A 198 14.84 9.82 -4.37
N ASP A 199 14.41 10.77 -3.54
CA ASP A 199 13.75 11.99 -4.01
C ASP A 199 14.77 13.02 -4.55
N GLU A 200 14.28 14.14 -5.06
CA GLU A 200 15.08 15.28 -5.53
C GLU A 200 16.02 15.92 -4.50
N ASN A 201 15.78 15.68 -3.21
CA ASN A 201 16.62 16.16 -2.11
C ASN A 201 17.67 15.13 -1.68
N GLY A 202 17.68 13.94 -2.30
CA GLY A 202 18.56 12.84 -1.94
C GLY A 202 18.05 12.01 -0.75
N ASN A 203 16.81 12.20 -0.32
CA ASN A 203 16.22 11.37 0.72
C ASN A 203 15.83 10.01 0.14
N ALA A 204 16.12 8.92 0.85
CA ALA A 204 15.71 7.60 0.39
C ALA A 204 14.18 7.47 0.38
N VAL A 205 13.63 6.90 -0.69
CA VAL A 205 12.19 6.62 -0.83
C VAL A 205 11.91 5.15 -1.08
N MET A 206 12.93 4.39 -1.50
CA MET A 206 12.87 2.95 -1.66
C MET A 206 14.10 2.27 -1.07
N LEU A 207 13.85 1.29 -0.20
CA LEU A 207 14.86 0.47 0.46
C LEU A 207 14.75 -0.98 0.02
N GLU A 208 15.88 -1.64 -0.20
CA GLU A 208 16.02 -3.08 -0.44
C GLU A 208 16.68 -3.76 0.76
N PHE A 209 16.01 -4.74 1.34
CA PHE A 209 16.53 -5.62 2.37
C PHE A 209 16.79 -7.01 1.79
N THR A 210 18.00 -7.51 1.98
CA THR A 210 18.31 -8.92 1.76
C THR A 210 17.84 -9.72 2.97
N ILE A 211 16.94 -10.68 2.74
CA ILE A 211 16.40 -11.55 3.78
C ILE A 211 16.60 -12.98 3.33
N GLY A 212 17.51 -13.71 3.97
CA GLY A 212 17.89 -15.05 3.52
C GLY A 212 18.33 -15.06 2.06
N ALA A 213 17.66 -15.88 1.24
CA ALA A 213 17.88 -15.95 -0.21
C ALA A 213 17.01 -14.97 -1.04
N GLY A 214 16.05 -14.29 -0.41
CA GLY A 214 15.12 -13.39 -1.08
C GLY A 214 15.34 -11.91 -0.77
N LYS A 215 14.42 -11.08 -1.26
CA LYS A 215 14.50 -9.62 -1.17
C LYS A 215 13.18 -9.02 -0.71
N LEU A 216 13.27 -7.99 0.13
CA LEU A 216 12.13 -7.17 0.53
C LEU A 216 12.37 -5.71 0.13
N TYR A 217 11.47 -5.16 -0.66
CA TYR A 217 11.44 -3.76 -1.05
C TYR A 217 10.41 -3.02 -0.22
N LEU A 218 10.83 -1.95 0.46
CA LEU A 218 9.94 -1.00 1.12
C LEU A 218 9.95 0.31 0.33
N PHE A 219 8.78 0.78 -0.09
CA PHE A 219 8.61 2.02 -0.84
C PHE A 219 7.68 2.97 -0.09
N SER A 220 8.12 4.19 0.19
CA SER A 220 7.41 5.11 1.08
C SER A 220 6.27 5.88 0.41
N MET A 221 6.16 5.86 -0.93
CA MET A 221 5.24 6.73 -1.67
C MET A 221 4.20 5.94 -2.50
N PRO A 222 3.22 5.26 -1.86
CA PRO A 222 2.21 4.47 -2.59
C PRO A 222 1.36 5.29 -3.56
N MET A 223 1.25 6.61 -3.36
CA MET A 223 0.57 7.55 -4.25
C MET A 223 1.09 7.49 -5.70
N LEU A 224 2.38 7.23 -5.91
CA LEU A 224 3.01 7.15 -7.24
C LEU A 224 2.53 5.94 -8.05
N LEU A 225 1.90 4.96 -7.39
CA LEU A 225 1.37 3.74 -7.98
C LEU A 225 -0.14 3.80 -8.22
N THR A 226 -0.75 4.98 -8.10
CA THR A 226 -2.18 5.16 -8.33
C THR A 226 -2.52 5.38 -9.79
N ASN A 227 -3.77 5.08 -10.17
CA ASN A 227 -4.26 5.19 -11.55
C ASN A 227 -3.96 6.56 -12.17
N ILE A 228 -4.18 7.66 -11.43
CA ILE A 228 -3.94 9.01 -11.95
C ILE A 228 -2.47 9.30 -12.26
N GLN A 229 -1.55 8.67 -11.52
CA GLN A 229 -0.11 8.81 -11.79
C GLN A 229 0.29 7.91 -12.95
N VAL A 230 -0.08 6.63 -12.91
CA VAL A 230 0.39 5.61 -13.85
C VAL A 230 -0.21 5.74 -15.25
N CYS A 231 -1.39 6.35 -15.38
CA CYS A 231 -1.97 6.67 -16.69
C CYS A 231 -1.17 7.72 -17.48
N GLN A 232 -0.22 8.43 -16.86
CA GLN A 232 0.67 9.35 -17.56
C GLN A 232 1.84 8.56 -18.17
N GLU A 233 2.15 8.80 -19.44
CA GLU A 233 3.08 7.96 -20.22
C GLU A 233 4.47 7.86 -19.57
N ASP A 234 5.02 8.99 -19.11
CA ASP A 234 6.32 9.05 -18.43
C ASP A 234 6.33 8.27 -17.10
N ASN A 235 5.21 8.28 -16.37
CA ASN A 235 5.06 7.60 -15.09
C ASN A 235 4.85 6.09 -15.23
N ARG A 236 4.36 5.62 -16.39
CA ARG A 236 4.30 4.18 -16.67
C ARG A 236 5.69 3.55 -16.72
N LEU A 237 6.69 4.29 -17.20
CA LEU A 237 8.08 3.83 -17.19
C LEU A 237 8.61 3.66 -15.75
N PHE A 238 8.19 4.52 -14.81
CA PHE A 238 8.52 4.34 -13.39
C PHE A 238 7.99 3.01 -12.84
N VAL A 239 6.75 2.64 -13.18
CA VAL A 239 6.18 1.34 -12.79
C VAL A 239 6.97 0.19 -13.42
N ASN A 240 7.33 0.28 -14.70
CA ASN A 240 8.15 -0.75 -15.36
C ASN A 240 9.49 -0.99 -14.62
N ARG A 241 10.12 0.08 -14.12
CA ARG A 241 11.34 -0.03 -13.31
C ARG A 241 11.13 -0.75 -11.98
N ILE A 242 9.96 -0.61 -11.36
CA ILE A 242 9.58 -1.40 -10.18
C ILE A 242 9.36 -2.87 -10.56
N LEU A 243 8.72 -3.12 -11.70
CA LEU A 243 8.46 -4.49 -12.18
C LEU A 243 9.75 -5.25 -12.47
N GLU A 244 10.79 -4.58 -12.99
CA GLU A 244 12.13 -5.17 -13.18
C GLU A 244 12.80 -5.64 -11.87
N LEU A 245 12.33 -5.18 -10.70
CA LEU A 245 12.81 -5.65 -9.40
C LEU A 245 12.20 -7.01 -9.00
N LEU A 246 11.10 -7.39 -9.65
CA LEU A 246 10.33 -8.59 -9.33
C LEU A 246 10.76 -9.73 -10.27
N PRO A 247 11.35 -10.83 -9.75
CA PRO A 247 11.65 -11.99 -10.58
C PRO A 247 10.37 -12.62 -11.14
N PRO A 248 10.44 -13.37 -12.26
CA PRO A 248 9.30 -14.15 -12.75
C PRO A 248 8.77 -15.11 -11.68
N GLY A 249 7.44 -15.21 -11.56
CA GLY A 249 6.77 -16.05 -10.56
C GLY A 249 5.40 -15.56 -10.15
N ASP A 250 4.63 -16.39 -9.44
CA ASP A 250 3.25 -16.09 -9.02
C ASP A 250 3.15 -14.76 -8.25
N ILE A 251 2.10 -13.99 -8.48
CA ILE A 251 1.91 -12.71 -7.78
C ILE A 251 0.87 -12.89 -6.68
N ILE A 252 1.23 -12.54 -5.45
CA ILE A 252 0.32 -12.49 -4.31
C ILE A 252 0.01 -11.02 -4.04
N TRP A 253 -1.17 -10.58 -4.48
CA TRP A 253 -1.62 -9.21 -4.27
C TRP A 253 -2.46 -9.10 -2.99
N ASP A 254 -1.97 -8.35 -2.01
CA ASP A 254 -2.58 -8.22 -0.68
C ASP A 254 -3.49 -7.00 -0.56
N ASP A 255 -4.76 -7.23 -0.87
CA ASP A 255 -5.82 -6.28 -0.60
C ASP A 255 -6.41 -6.42 0.81
N TYR A 256 -6.13 -7.55 1.47
CA TYR A 256 -6.72 -7.88 2.76
C TYR A 256 -6.17 -6.99 3.87
N SER A 257 -4.86 -6.71 3.83
CA SER A 257 -4.15 -5.97 4.87
C SER A 257 -4.31 -4.45 4.79
N ARG A 258 -5.02 -3.91 3.78
CA ARG A 258 -5.16 -2.44 3.60
C ARG A 258 -6.13 -1.77 4.56
N SER A 259 -7.07 -2.51 5.13
CA SER A 259 -8.09 -1.95 6.02
C SER A 259 -8.04 -2.60 7.38
N TYR A 260 -8.07 -1.79 8.43
CA TYR A 260 -8.28 -2.28 9.77
C TYR A 260 -9.66 -2.95 9.84
N LYS A 261 -9.67 -4.25 10.14
CA LYS A 261 -10.89 -5.01 10.36
C LYS A 261 -10.99 -5.31 11.83
N LYS A 262 -12.10 -4.89 12.46
CA LYS A 262 -12.44 -5.33 13.82
C LYS A 262 -12.59 -6.86 13.80
N GLY A 263 -11.80 -7.57 14.61
CA GLY A 263 -11.67 -9.03 14.56
C GLY A 263 -10.78 -9.60 13.44
N GLY A 264 -10.09 -8.76 12.66
CA GLY A 264 -9.04 -9.17 11.73
C GLY A 264 -7.68 -9.33 12.43
N PRO A 265 -6.64 -9.82 11.74
CA PRO A 265 -5.35 -10.15 12.37
C PRO A 265 -4.70 -8.97 13.10
N ALA A 266 -4.91 -7.73 12.68
CA ALA A 266 -4.46 -6.54 13.42
C ALA A 266 -5.33 -6.17 14.63
N ALA A 267 -6.63 -6.49 14.62
CA ALA A 267 -7.52 -6.32 15.77
C ALA A 267 -7.36 -7.45 16.80
N GLU A 268 -6.79 -8.59 16.40
CA GLU A 268 -6.38 -9.63 17.32
C GLU A 268 -5.34 -9.07 18.31
N TYR A 269 -4.40 -8.20 17.88
CA TYR A 269 -3.45 -7.52 18.78
C TYR A 269 -4.07 -6.61 19.83
N THR A 270 -5.23 -6.01 19.55
CA THR A 270 -5.94 -5.19 20.56
C THR A 270 -6.77 -6.04 21.51
N GLU A 271 -7.07 -7.31 21.16
CA GLU A 271 -7.92 -8.19 21.97
C GLU A 271 -7.22 -9.44 22.56
N THR A 272 -5.99 -9.80 22.14
CA THR A 272 -5.41 -11.11 22.53
C THR A 272 -4.62 -11.17 23.82
N GLU A 273 -4.20 -10.08 24.44
CA GLU A 273 -3.44 -10.18 25.71
C GLU A 273 -3.92 -9.20 26.79
N GLY A 274 -5.23 -9.03 26.90
CA GLY A 274 -5.79 -8.50 28.14
C GLY A 274 -5.55 -9.49 29.29
N PRO A 275 -5.00 -9.08 30.45
CA PRO A 275 -4.75 -9.98 31.59
C PRO A 275 -6.00 -10.75 32.02
N LEU A 276 -7.18 -10.19 31.77
CA LEU A 276 -8.46 -10.85 32.02
C LEU A 276 -8.67 -12.12 31.19
N ARG A 277 -8.27 -12.17 29.92
CA ARG A 277 -8.42 -13.36 29.08
C ARG A 277 -7.50 -14.50 29.56
N TYR A 278 -6.29 -14.16 30.03
CA TYR A 278 -5.39 -15.11 30.67
C TYR A 278 -5.94 -15.63 32.01
N ILE A 279 -6.46 -14.75 32.86
CA ILE A 279 -7.15 -15.11 34.10
C ILE A 279 -8.33 -16.05 33.81
N LEU A 280 -9.11 -15.76 32.77
CA LEU A 280 -10.27 -16.58 32.38
C LEU A 280 -9.87 -17.86 31.63
N SER A 281 -8.69 -17.98 31.03
CA SER A 281 -8.30 -19.22 30.33
C SER A 281 -7.95 -20.35 31.31
N MET A 282 -7.34 -20.02 32.44
CA MET A 282 -6.98 -20.99 33.49
C MET A 282 -8.16 -21.27 34.44
N PRO A 283 -8.59 -22.53 34.64
CA PRO A 283 -9.75 -22.85 35.46
C PRO A 283 -9.68 -22.32 36.91
N ALA A 284 -8.50 -22.37 37.53
CA ALA A 284 -8.29 -21.89 38.90
C ALA A 284 -8.46 -20.36 39.01
N LEU A 285 -7.85 -19.61 38.09
CA LEU A 285 -7.92 -18.14 38.07
C LEU A 285 -9.30 -17.64 37.65
N ARG A 286 -9.97 -18.33 36.74
CA ARG A 286 -11.35 -18.06 36.33
C ARG A 286 -12.31 -18.14 37.51
N ASN A 287 -12.20 -19.21 38.30
CA ASN A 287 -13.03 -19.38 39.49
C ASN A 287 -12.72 -18.32 40.54
N ALA A 288 -11.45 -17.99 40.78
CA ALA A 288 -11.07 -16.90 41.69
C ALA A 288 -11.67 -15.55 41.27
N TRP A 289 -11.67 -15.25 39.97
CA TRP A 289 -12.28 -14.05 39.41
C TRP A 289 -13.81 -14.00 39.62
N TYR A 290 -14.51 -15.12 39.38
CA TYR A 290 -15.95 -15.19 39.64
C TYR A 290 -16.29 -15.06 41.13
N THR A 291 -15.52 -15.67 42.03
CA THR A 291 -15.72 -15.56 43.47
C THR A 291 -15.50 -14.13 43.96
N LEU A 292 -14.50 -13.42 43.41
CA LEU A 292 -14.26 -12.00 43.69
C LEU A 292 -15.45 -11.13 43.28
N LEU A 293 -15.99 -11.33 42.07
CA LEU A 293 -17.14 -10.56 41.57
C LEU A 293 -18.41 -10.79 42.41
N VAL A 294 -18.63 -12.03 42.87
CA VAL A 294 -19.75 -12.35 43.78
C VAL A 294 -19.54 -11.76 45.17
N GLY A 295 -18.29 -11.65 45.64
CA GLY A 295 -17.99 -11.03 46.94
C GLY A 295 -18.03 -9.50 46.94
N LEU A 296 -18.02 -8.87 45.76
CA LEU A 296 -18.10 -7.41 45.57
C LEU A 296 -19.51 -6.90 45.25
N GLY A 297 -20.44 -7.80 44.92
CA GLY A 297 -21.86 -7.49 44.70
C GLY A 297 -22.71 -7.82 45.93
#